data_AF-A0A812N0T3-F1
#
_entry.id   AF-A0A812N0T3-F1
#
_cell.length_a   1.000
_cell.length_b   1.000
_cell.length_c   1.000
_cell.angle_alpha   90.00
_cell.angle_beta   90.00
_cell.angle_gamma   90.00
#
_symmetry.space_group_name_H-M   'P 1'
#
loop_
_entity.id
_entity.type
_entity.pdbx_description
1 polymer ?
#
loop_
_entity_poly.entity_id
_entity_poly.type
_entity_poly.pdbx_seq_one_letter_code
_entity_poly.pdbx_strand_id
1 'polypeptide(L)'
;QEAVLDLAWRRLPEDSHDTFRRALQRPSRAKAAVAERQAKAAEAQAWSTLLTNRVTLDLPQPEDAERVFHAKTADDDRRLRSKFGAWTQARDAGEEDWRSTAAMRFERWCGHYENSISGPGPSKNTVRKCNHCRAGIGYPTVATDCIPRELQGLSLEALWALRPLAPDVGKPVWARHGYRVHTDMIRFWWRPQPVLDQIASLALEADRDKASAAYHYLMESTESAYGHFVAMRAKFLHRTRARRTGAADDRLLQLPRRVLEEEGLECAVWPHLYPRTVMCETHVRKADERRQGRATAQHTPLLGLAPENSDSDASDCMHPADLLEDGDDPLDELEADAPLDFARAGRNSAKSAYLAKVLGPTLGYGADFELFQFVYDLWLWSTLGAKKNAVAAPLRLAMAGYSFSPE
;
A
#
# COMPACT_ATOMS: atom_id res chain seq x y z
N GLN A 1 -31.41 -26.49 39.76
CA GLN A 1 -30.03 -26.38 40.32
C GLN A 1 -30.05 -26.30 41.85
N GLU A 2 -30.97 -25.56 42.47
CA GLU A 2 -31.05 -25.43 43.94
C GLU A 2 -31.23 -26.75 44.70
N ALA A 3 -32.12 -27.64 44.24
CA ALA A 3 -32.33 -28.94 44.89
C ALA A 3 -31.08 -29.85 44.94
N VAL A 4 -30.16 -29.69 43.98
CA VAL A 4 -28.90 -30.46 43.92
C VAL A 4 -27.85 -29.86 44.85
N LEU A 5 -27.84 -28.53 44.99
CA LEU A 5 -26.93 -27.83 45.89
C LEU A 5 -27.30 -28.09 47.37
N ASP A 6 -28.59 -28.12 47.68
CA ASP A 6 -29.08 -28.45 49.02
C ASP A 6 -28.73 -29.88 49.46
N LEU A 7 -28.83 -30.84 48.53
CA LEU A 7 -28.46 -32.23 48.81
C LEU A 7 -26.94 -32.38 49.01
N ALA A 8 -26.14 -31.64 48.23
CA ALA A 8 -24.68 -31.61 48.38
C ALA A 8 -24.26 -30.96 49.71
N TRP A 9 -24.94 -29.87 50.09
CA TRP A 9 -24.69 -29.16 51.36
C TRP A 9 -24.91 -30.06 52.58
N ARG A 10 -26.00 -30.84 52.59
CA ARG A 10 -26.31 -31.77 53.70
C ARG A 10 -25.35 -32.95 53.81
N ARG A 11 -24.60 -33.27 52.76
CA ARG A 11 -23.64 -34.39 52.74
C ARG A 11 -22.21 -33.95 53.04
N LEU A 12 -21.94 -32.65 53.09
CA LEU A 12 -20.63 -32.12 53.42
C LEU A 12 -20.44 -32.06 54.95
N PRO A 13 -19.28 -32.48 55.47
CA PRO A 13 -18.90 -32.24 56.86
C PRO A 13 -18.92 -30.74 57.20
N GLU A 14 -19.29 -30.38 58.43
CA GLU A 14 -19.53 -28.98 58.86
C GLU A 14 -18.31 -28.07 58.68
N ASP A 15 -17.10 -28.61 58.87
CA ASP A 15 -15.83 -27.90 58.66
C ASP A 15 -15.59 -27.48 57.20
N SER A 16 -16.28 -28.12 56.25
CA SER A 16 -16.14 -27.89 54.81
C SER A 16 -17.20 -26.94 54.25
N HIS A 17 -18.18 -26.53 55.07
CA HIS A 17 -19.30 -25.68 54.65
C HIS A 17 -18.84 -24.29 54.21
N ASP A 18 -17.91 -23.69 54.96
CA ASP A 18 -17.39 -22.35 54.63
C ASP A 18 -16.59 -22.34 53.33
N THR A 19 -15.83 -23.39 53.06
CA THR A 19 -15.07 -23.55 51.81
C THR A 19 -16.01 -23.71 50.61
N PHE A 20 -17.08 -24.50 50.76
CA PHE A 20 -18.09 -24.69 49.72
C PHE A 20 -18.88 -23.39 49.46
N ARG A 21 -19.22 -22.62 50.51
CA ARG A 21 -19.90 -21.33 50.39
C ARG A 21 -19.03 -20.30 49.64
N ARG A 22 -17.73 -20.24 49.93
CA ARG A 22 -16.77 -19.41 49.18
C ARG A 22 -16.60 -19.87 47.73
N ALA A 23 -16.65 -21.17 47.46
CA ALA A 23 -16.56 -21.70 46.11
C ALA A 23 -17.78 -21.31 45.25
N LEU A 24 -18.98 -21.29 45.82
CA LEU A 24 -20.20 -20.85 45.13
C LEU A 24 -20.23 -19.34 44.86
N GLN A 25 -19.56 -18.54 45.70
CA GLN A 25 -19.45 -17.09 45.53
C GLN A 25 -18.38 -16.68 44.51
N ARG A 26 -17.50 -17.59 44.07
CA ARG A 26 -16.53 -17.28 43.02
C ARG A 26 -17.25 -17.10 41.69
N PRO A 27 -17.16 -15.93 41.03
CA PRO A 27 -17.78 -15.73 39.72
C PRO A 27 -17.23 -16.77 38.76
N SER A 28 -18.11 -17.59 38.18
CA SER A 28 -17.66 -18.71 37.36
C SER A 28 -16.95 -18.16 36.12
N ARG A 29 -15.67 -18.50 35.97
CA ARG A 29 -14.90 -18.23 34.73
C ARG A 29 -15.61 -18.79 33.49
N ALA A 30 -16.47 -19.79 33.68
CA ALA A 30 -17.33 -20.34 32.66
C ALA A 30 -18.38 -19.36 32.11
N LYS A 31 -18.99 -18.50 32.96
CA LYS A 31 -19.95 -17.49 32.47
C LYS A 31 -19.27 -16.44 31.59
N ALA A 32 -18.08 -15.97 32.00
CA ALA A 32 -17.29 -15.04 31.20
C ALA A 32 -16.87 -15.67 29.86
N ALA A 33 -16.37 -16.91 29.89
CA ALA A 33 -15.98 -17.63 28.67
C ALA A 33 -17.15 -17.94 27.73
N VAL A 34 -18.35 -18.20 28.26
CA VAL A 34 -19.56 -18.41 27.44
C VAL A 34 -20.03 -17.10 26.83
N ALA A 35 -20.04 -16.00 27.58
CA ALA A 35 -20.37 -14.67 27.05
C ALA A 35 -19.38 -14.23 25.95
N GLU A 36 -18.09 -14.51 26.14
CA GLU A 36 -17.05 -14.22 25.15
C GLU A 36 -17.23 -15.04 23.85
N ARG A 37 -17.60 -16.32 23.98
CA ARG A 37 -17.91 -17.18 22.81
C ARG A 37 -19.16 -16.70 22.07
N GLN A 38 -20.19 -16.26 22.79
CA GLN A 38 -21.40 -15.71 22.19
C GLN A 38 -21.13 -14.39 21.48
N ALA A 39 -20.31 -13.51 22.07
CA ALA A 39 -19.88 -12.26 21.43
C ALA A 39 -19.08 -12.53 20.14
N LYS A 40 -18.14 -13.48 20.17
CA LYS A 40 -17.37 -13.90 18.99
C LYS A 40 -18.25 -14.52 17.89
N ALA A 41 -19.26 -15.31 18.26
CA ALA A 41 -20.20 -15.89 17.31
C ALA A 41 -21.11 -14.83 16.65
N ALA A 42 -21.59 -13.85 17.44
CA ALA A 42 -22.36 -12.72 16.93
C ALA A 42 -21.53 -11.83 16.00
N GLU A 43 -20.26 -11.58 16.34
CA GLU A 43 -19.32 -10.85 15.49
C GLU A 43 -19.07 -11.61 14.17
N ALA A 44 -18.86 -12.93 14.22
CA ALA A 44 -18.68 -13.75 13.03
C ALA A 44 -19.91 -13.75 12.10
N GLN A 45 -21.13 -13.78 12.67
CA GLN A 45 -22.37 -13.62 11.90
C GLN A 45 -22.54 -12.22 11.31
N ALA A 46 -22.12 -11.18 12.02
CA ALA A 46 -22.11 -9.82 11.48
C ALA A 46 -21.16 -9.72 10.26
N TRP A 47 -19.98 -10.35 10.35
CA TRP A 47 -19.03 -10.42 9.23
C TRP A 47 -19.55 -11.23 8.04
N SER A 48 -20.18 -12.38 8.24
CA SER A 48 -20.76 -13.15 7.13
C SER A 48 -21.86 -12.34 6.42
N THR A 49 -22.64 -11.56 7.17
CA THR A 49 -23.68 -10.67 6.64
C THR A 49 -23.10 -9.46 5.89
N LEU A 50 -21.98 -8.90 6.35
CA LEU A 50 -21.27 -7.83 5.66
C LEU A 50 -20.58 -8.31 4.37
N LEU A 51 -20.09 -9.54 4.37
CA LEU A 51 -19.44 -10.15 3.21
C LEU A 51 -20.43 -10.64 2.14
N THR A 52 -21.68 -10.95 2.49
CA THR A 52 -22.74 -11.27 1.50
C THR A 52 -23.04 -10.13 0.52
N ASN A 53 -22.68 -8.88 0.85
CA ASN A 53 -22.84 -7.73 -0.05
C ASN A 53 -21.64 -7.52 -1.00
N ARG A 54 -20.58 -8.33 -0.91
CA ARG A 54 -19.43 -8.27 -1.83
C ARG A 54 -19.69 -9.23 -2.99
N VAL A 55 -20.10 -8.67 -4.13
CA VAL A 55 -20.32 -9.43 -5.37
C VAL A 55 -19.00 -9.50 -6.15
N THR A 56 -18.48 -10.70 -6.36
CA THR A 56 -17.44 -10.97 -7.36
C THR A 56 -18.07 -10.90 -8.76
N LEU A 57 -17.54 -10.04 -9.63
CA LEU A 57 -18.05 -9.77 -10.99
C LEU A 57 -17.94 -10.94 -11.98
N ASP A 58 -17.33 -12.06 -11.58
CA ASP A 58 -17.32 -13.28 -12.39
C ASP A 58 -18.69 -13.99 -12.43
N LEU A 59 -19.65 -13.53 -11.61
CA LEU A 59 -21.04 -13.99 -11.67
C LEU A 59 -21.89 -13.03 -12.49
N PRO A 60 -22.78 -13.53 -13.38
CA PRO A 60 -23.76 -12.68 -14.05
C PRO A 60 -24.51 -11.87 -12.98
N GLN A 61 -24.55 -10.54 -13.15
CA GLN A 61 -25.26 -9.70 -12.20
C GLN A 61 -26.73 -10.15 -12.14
N PRO A 62 -27.32 -10.23 -10.95
CA PRO A 62 -28.74 -10.54 -10.85
C PRO A 62 -29.53 -9.49 -11.63
N GLU A 63 -30.49 -9.93 -12.45
CA GLU A 63 -31.28 -9.08 -13.37
C GLU A 63 -31.89 -7.85 -12.66
N ASP A 64 -32.20 -7.99 -11.37
CA ASP A 64 -32.70 -6.91 -10.53
C ASP A 64 -31.69 -5.77 -10.32
N ALA A 65 -30.40 -6.08 -10.17
CA ALA A 65 -29.35 -5.08 -10.01
C ALA A 65 -29.12 -4.29 -11.30
N GLU A 66 -29.15 -4.97 -12.45
CA GLU A 66 -29.06 -4.37 -13.77
C GLU A 66 -30.26 -3.45 -14.05
N ARG A 67 -31.48 -3.92 -13.73
CA ARG A 67 -32.70 -3.10 -13.82
C ARG A 67 -32.63 -1.84 -12.94
N VAL A 68 -32.14 -1.96 -11.70
CA VAL A 68 -31.98 -0.81 -10.80
C VAL A 68 -30.91 0.16 -11.31
N PHE A 69 -29.80 -0.34 -11.87
CA PHE A 69 -28.78 0.50 -12.48
C PHE A 69 -29.36 1.28 -13.66
N HIS A 70 -30.02 0.61 -14.61
CA HIS A 70 -30.63 1.28 -15.76
C HIS A 70 -31.72 2.28 -15.35
N ALA A 71 -32.52 1.97 -14.34
CA ALA A 71 -33.52 2.91 -13.81
C ALA A 71 -32.86 4.17 -13.21
N LYS A 72 -31.72 4.03 -12.51
CA LYS A 72 -30.95 5.16 -11.99
C LYS A 72 -30.32 5.98 -13.10
N THR A 73 -29.66 5.34 -14.06
CA THR A 73 -29.09 6.00 -15.23
C THR A 73 -30.16 6.79 -15.98
N ALA A 74 -31.35 6.22 -16.18
CA ALA A 74 -32.47 6.90 -16.82
C ALA A 74 -33.01 8.10 -15.99
N ASP A 75 -33.05 7.99 -14.66
CA ASP A 75 -33.41 9.11 -13.78
C ASP A 75 -32.35 10.22 -13.81
N ASP A 76 -31.07 9.87 -13.75
CA ASP A 76 -29.97 10.82 -13.83
C ASP A 76 -29.96 11.54 -15.18
N ASP A 77 -30.13 10.81 -16.29
CA ASP A 77 -30.28 11.40 -17.63
C ASP A 77 -31.51 12.32 -17.72
N ARG A 78 -32.63 11.94 -17.09
CA ARG A 78 -33.82 12.80 -17.00
C ARG A 78 -33.54 14.06 -16.19
N ARG A 79 -32.82 13.97 -15.07
CA ARG A 79 -32.44 15.13 -14.24
C ARG A 79 -31.47 16.05 -14.97
N LEU A 80 -30.49 15.48 -15.68
CA LEU A 80 -29.56 16.22 -16.53
C LEU A 80 -30.31 16.93 -17.66
N ARG A 81 -31.24 16.25 -18.35
CA ARG A 81 -32.10 16.87 -19.36
C ARG A 81 -33.06 17.90 -18.77
N SER A 82 -33.56 17.72 -17.56
CA SER A 82 -34.45 18.71 -16.93
C SER A 82 -33.70 19.97 -16.51
N LYS A 83 -32.48 19.83 -15.97
CA LYS A 83 -31.67 20.96 -15.48
C LYS A 83 -30.86 21.64 -16.59
N PHE A 84 -30.40 20.86 -17.55
CA PHE A 84 -29.45 21.27 -18.58
C PHE A 84 -29.92 20.90 -19.99
N GLY A 85 -31.21 20.57 -20.19
CA GLY A 85 -31.71 20.10 -21.50
C GLY A 85 -31.52 21.12 -22.61
N ALA A 86 -31.85 22.38 -22.35
CA ALA A 86 -31.60 23.48 -23.28
C ALA A 86 -30.09 23.62 -23.59
N TRP A 87 -29.24 23.34 -22.60
CA TRP A 87 -27.79 23.39 -22.74
C TRP A 87 -27.24 22.23 -23.58
N THR A 88 -27.66 20.99 -23.33
CA THR A 88 -27.27 19.84 -24.15
C THR A 88 -27.81 19.95 -25.57
N GLN A 89 -29.04 20.44 -25.77
CA GLN A 89 -29.61 20.65 -27.10
C GLN A 89 -28.86 21.73 -27.87
N ALA A 90 -28.53 22.86 -27.23
CA ALA A 90 -27.72 23.90 -27.86
C ALA A 90 -26.30 23.41 -28.18
N ARG A 91 -25.67 22.63 -27.28
CA ARG A 91 -24.37 22.00 -27.54
C ARG A 91 -24.40 21.04 -28.73
N ASP A 92 -25.42 20.19 -28.81
CA ASP A 92 -25.56 19.20 -29.89
C ASP A 92 -25.94 19.86 -31.23
N ALA A 93 -26.62 21.02 -31.20
CA ALA A 93 -26.89 21.87 -32.36
C ALA A 93 -25.70 22.73 -32.78
N GLY A 94 -24.60 22.73 -32.01
CA GLY A 94 -23.45 23.62 -32.24
C GLY A 94 -23.75 25.10 -31.99
N GLU A 95 -24.84 25.41 -31.29
CA GLU A 95 -25.20 26.76 -30.90
C GLU A 95 -24.37 27.16 -29.67
N GLU A 96 -23.54 28.19 -29.81
CA GLU A 96 -22.70 28.69 -28.72
C GLU A 96 -23.37 29.82 -27.91
N ASP A 97 -24.58 30.22 -28.27
CA ASP A 97 -25.29 31.38 -27.71
C ASP A 97 -25.66 31.21 -26.23
N TRP A 98 -25.67 29.98 -25.71
CA TRP A 98 -25.82 29.70 -24.28
C TRP A 98 -24.60 30.10 -23.45
N ARG A 99 -23.43 30.25 -24.10
CA ARG A 99 -22.21 30.66 -23.42
C ARG A 99 -22.31 32.16 -23.17
N SER A 100 -22.22 32.55 -21.90
CA SER A 100 -22.07 33.97 -21.59
C SER A 100 -20.84 34.53 -22.31
N THR A 101 -20.84 35.82 -22.61
CA THR A 101 -19.68 36.48 -23.22
C THR A 101 -18.41 36.27 -22.37
N ALA A 102 -18.56 36.10 -21.05
CA ALA A 102 -17.45 35.76 -20.15
C ALA A 102 -16.94 34.32 -20.36
N ALA A 103 -17.82 33.33 -20.54
CA ALA A 103 -17.44 31.94 -20.80
C ALA A 103 -16.76 31.77 -22.17
N MET A 104 -17.27 32.43 -23.23
CA MET A 104 -16.61 32.44 -24.55
C MET A 104 -15.24 33.12 -24.50
N ARG A 105 -15.12 34.22 -23.74
CA ARG A 105 -13.82 34.89 -23.52
C ARG A 105 -12.87 34.01 -22.72
N PHE A 106 -13.36 33.27 -21.74
CA PHE A 106 -12.55 32.35 -20.94
C PHE A 106 -12.06 31.15 -21.77
N GLU A 107 -12.89 30.56 -22.61
CA GLU A 107 -12.45 29.48 -23.51
C GLU A 107 -11.47 29.97 -24.58
N ARG A 108 -11.71 31.15 -25.19
CA ARG A 108 -10.68 31.79 -26.05
C ARG A 108 -9.41 32.10 -25.28
N TRP A 109 -9.52 32.55 -24.03
CA TRP A 109 -8.38 32.78 -23.17
C TRP A 109 -7.63 31.48 -22.92
N CYS A 110 -8.30 30.38 -22.56
CA CYS A 110 -7.72 29.05 -22.38
C CYS A 110 -7.07 28.51 -23.67
N GLY A 111 -7.71 28.63 -24.83
CA GLY A 111 -7.14 28.21 -26.11
C GLY A 111 -5.94 29.06 -26.55
N HIS A 112 -5.91 30.36 -26.20
CA HIS A 112 -4.70 31.17 -26.31
C HIS A 112 -3.65 30.80 -25.25
N TYR A 113 -4.07 30.43 -24.04
CA TYR A 113 -3.19 30.11 -22.93
C TYR A 113 -2.51 28.76 -23.08
N GLU A 114 -3.18 27.74 -23.62
CA GLU A 114 -2.58 26.43 -23.97
C GLU A 114 -1.46 26.60 -25.00
N ASN A 115 -1.58 27.57 -25.91
CA ASN A 115 -0.50 27.96 -26.83
C ASN A 115 0.55 28.91 -26.20
N SER A 116 0.31 29.45 -25.00
CA SER A 116 1.20 30.40 -24.31
C SER A 116 1.90 29.84 -23.07
N ILE A 117 1.51 28.66 -22.57
CA ILE A 117 2.22 27.96 -21.48
C ILE A 117 3.66 27.62 -21.90
N SER A 118 3.92 27.53 -23.20
CA SER A 118 5.25 27.43 -23.81
C SER A 118 5.64 28.69 -24.61
N GLY A 119 5.24 29.88 -24.14
CA GLY A 119 5.66 31.15 -24.74
C GLY A 119 7.19 31.21 -24.94
N PRO A 120 7.69 31.98 -25.92
CA PRO A 120 9.12 32.12 -26.20
C PRO A 120 9.78 32.98 -25.12
N GLY A 121 9.98 32.41 -23.93
CA GLY A 121 10.67 33.06 -22.82
C GLY A 121 10.35 32.40 -21.47
N PRO A 122 11.36 32.22 -20.57
CA PRO A 122 11.13 31.63 -19.26
C PRO A 122 10.21 32.52 -18.42
N SER A 123 9.10 31.96 -17.93
CA SER A 123 8.15 32.68 -17.11
C SER A 123 8.78 33.05 -15.75
N LYS A 124 8.74 34.33 -15.40
CA LYS A 124 9.24 34.87 -14.11
C LYS A 124 8.20 34.79 -12.98
N ASN A 125 7.19 33.94 -13.10
CA ASN A 125 6.19 33.75 -12.05
C ASN A 125 6.71 32.73 -11.03
N THR A 126 7.69 33.14 -10.23
CA THR A 126 8.08 32.35 -9.06
C THR A 126 6.93 32.37 -8.06
N VAL A 127 6.20 31.26 -7.95
CA VAL A 127 5.27 31.02 -6.85
C VAL A 127 6.04 31.26 -5.56
N ARG A 128 5.58 32.20 -4.73
CA ARG A 128 6.23 32.46 -3.43
C ARG A 128 6.21 31.15 -2.65
N LYS A 129 7.38 30.65 -2.26
CA LYS A 129 7.52 29.43 -1.44
C LYS A 129 6.59 29.52 -0.22
N CYS A 130 5.81 28.47 0.04
CA CYS A 130 5.01 28.36 1.27
C CYS A 130 5.91 28.24 2.50
N ASN A 131 5.35 28.35 3.72
CA ASN A 131 6.13 28.31 4.95
C ASN A 131 6.95 27.01 5.10
N HIS A 132 6.41 25.87 4.67
CA HIS A 132 7.12 24.57 4.67
C HIS A 132 8.28 24.57 3.67
N CYS A 133 8.04 24.98 2.42
CA CYS A 133 9.10 25.08 1.40
C CYS A 133 10.19 26.10 1.76
N ARG A 134 9.88 27.15 2.53
CA ARG A 134 10.87 28.11 3.05
C ARG A 134 11.75 27.52 4.15
N ALA A 135 11.16 26.70 5.01
CA ALA A 135 11.88 26.02 6.08
C ALA A 135 12.70 24.80 5.59
N GLY A 136 12.62 24.47 4.29
CA GLY A 136 13.21 23.23 3.76
C GLY A 136 12.50 21.97 4.26
N ILE A 137 11.28 22.13 4.77
CA ILE A 137 10.46 21.06 5.35
C ILE A 137 9.49 20.58 4.27
N GLY A 138 9.59 19.30 3.88
CA GLY A 138 8.69 18.69 2.91
C GLY A 138 9.29 17.46 2.25
N TYR A 139 8.46 16.68 1.58
CA TYR A 139 8.94 15.56 0.78
C TYR A 139 9.42 16.05 -0.58
N PRO A 140 10.57 15.55 -1.07
CA PRO A 140 11.01 15.86 -2.42
C PRO A 140 9.98 15.31 -3.41
N THR A 141 9.50 16.18 -4.29
CA THR A 141 8.69 15.79 -5.45
C THR A 141 9.59 15.62 -6.67
N VAL A 142 9.17 14.79 -7.63
CA VAL A 142 9.91 14.56 -8.86
C VAL A 142 9.42 15.54 -9.92
N ALA A 143 10.27 16.47 -10.32
CA ALA A 143 10.02 17.35 -11.45
C ALA A 143 10.25 16.59 -12.77
N THR A 144 9.59 17.01 -13.84
CA THR A 144 9.65 16.31 -15.13
C THR A 144 11.06 16.30 -15.73
N ASP A 145 11.84 17.35 -15.47
CA ASP A 145 13.25 17.47 -15.84
C ASP A 145 14.17 16.50 -15.08
N CYS A 146 13.72 15.99 -13.94
CA CYS A 146 14.43 14.99 -13.15
C CYS A 146 14.31 13.58 -13.74
N ILE A 147 13.42 13.36 -14.72
CA ILE A 147 13.29 12.12 -15.47
C ILE A 147 14.21 12.19 -16.70
N PRO A 148 15.20 11.29 -16.84
CA PRO A 148 16.09 11.20 -17.99
C PRO A 148 15.33 11.08 -19.32
N ARG A 149 15.86 11.67 -20.39
CA ARG A 149 15.20 11.69 -21.71
C ARG A 149 14.93 10.29 -22.26
N GLU A 150 15.84 9.36 -21.97
CA GLU A 150 15.78 7.95 -22.36
C GLU A 150 14.56 7.24 -21.76
N LEU A 151 14.05 7.72 -20.62
CA LEU A 151 12.90 7.14 -19.92
C LEU A 151 11.58 7.88 -20.21
N GLN A 152 11.63 8.96 -20.99
CA GLN A 152 10.45 9.74 -21.36
C GLN A 152 9.77 9.18 -22.61
N GLY A 153 8.43 9.19 -22.62
CA GLY A 153 7.65 8.82 -23.81
C GLY A 153 7.82 7.37 -24.26
N LEU A 154 8.08 6.47 -23.31
CA LEU A 154 8.06 5.03 -23.52
C LEU A 154 6.62 4.53 -23.63
N SER A 155 6.36 3.62 -24.57
CA SER A 155 5.06 2.94 -24.67
C SER A 155 4.86 1.98 -23.50
N LEU A 156 3.62 1.57 -23.23
CA LEU A 156 3.33 0.59 -22.18
C LEU A 156 4.04 -0.76 -22.44
N GLU A 157 4.13 -1.17 -23.71
CA GLU A 157 4.85 -2.38 -24.11
C GLU A 157 6.36 -2.26 -23.87
N ALA A 158 6.96 -1.12 -24.22
CA ALA A 158 8.36 -0.84 -23.93
C ALA A 158 8.63 -0.84 -22.41
N LEU A 159 7.75 -0.21 -21.62
CA LEU A 159 7.82 -0.22 -20.17
C LEU A 159 7.72 -1.64 -19.61
N TRP A 160 6.81 -2.45 -20.13
CA TRP A 160 6.65 -3.84 -19.71
C TRP A 160 7.90 -4.67 -20.03
N ALA A 161 8.45 -4.54 -21.24
CA ALA A 161 9.67 -5.22 -21.65
C ALA A 161 10.90 -4.82 -20.83
N LEU A 162 10.94 -3.60 -20.31
CA LEU A 162 12.00 -3.13 -19.42
C LEU A 162 11.94 -3.75 -18.02
N ARG A 163 10.85 -4.39 -17.59
CA ARG A 163 10.74 -4.90 -16.22
C ARG A 163 11.44 -6.27 -16.09
N PRO A 164 12.45 -6.45 -15.22
CA PRO A 164 12.90 -7.80 -14.83
C PRO A 164 11.88 -8.53 -13.95
N LEU A 165 10.88 -7.82 -13.42
CA LEU A 165 9.89 -8.27 -12.45
C LEU A 165 8.46 -7.99 -12.94
N ALA A 166 7.54 -8.91 -12.73
CA ALA A 166 6.11 -8.68 -12.94
C ALA A 166 5.41 -8.46 -11.59
N PRO A 167 4.80 -7.29 -11.35
CA PRO A 167 3.88 -7.11 -10.23
C PRO A 167 2.60 -7.91 -10.47
N ASP A 168 2.07 -8.50 -9.40
CA ASP A 168 0.77 -9.18 -9.38
C ASP A 168 -0.04 -8.63 -8.21
N VAL A 169 -1.08 -7.88 -8.55
CA VAL A 169 -2.01 -7.24 -7.61
C VAL A 169 -3.26 -8.09 -7.33
N GLY A 170 -3.28 -9.34 -7.80
CA GLY A 170 -4.44 -10.22 -7.70
C GLY A 170 -5.54 -9.90 -8.72
N LYS A 171 -6.65 -10.64 -8.60
CA LYS A 171 -7.79 -10.48 -9.52
C LYS A 171 -8.40 -9.08 -9.36
N PRO A 172 -8.62 -8.34 -10.47
CA PRO A 172 -9.30 -7.06 -10.40
C PRO A 172 -10.74 -7.27 -9.92
N VAL A 173 -11.09 -6.61 -8.83
CA VAL A 173 -12.46 -6.54 -8.31
C VAL A 173 -12.83 -5.08 -8.22
N TRP A 174 -14.06 -4.74 -8.59
CA TRP A 174 -14.56 -3.38 -8.53
C TRP A 174 -15.66 -3.27 -7.49
N ALA A 175 -15.65 -2.17 -6.74
CA ALA A 175 -16.74 -1.81 -5.85
C ALA A 175 -17.96 -1.40 -6.67
N ARG A 176 -19.13 -1.37 -6.03
CA ARG A 176 -20.40 -0.94 -6.65
C ARG A 176 -20.32 0.45 -7.33
N HIS A 177 -19.44 1.32 -6.85
CA HIS A 177 -19.24 2.67 -7.36
C HIS A 177 -18.15 2.79 -8.44
N GLY A 178 -17.62 1.67 -8.94
CA GLY A 178 -16.69 1.63 -10.06
C GLY A 178 -15.20 1.70 -9.70
N TYR A 179 -14.85 1.98 -8.43
CA TYR A 179 -13.45 1.97 -7.98
C TYR A 179 -12.91 0.54 -7.84
N ARG A 180 -11.64 0.34 -8.20
CA ARG A 180 -10.96 -0.95 -8.01
C ARG A 180 -10.68 -1.18 -6.52
N VAL A 181 -10.97 -2.38 -6.05
CA VAL A 181 -10.81 -2.82 -4.66
C VAL A 181 -9.48 -3.54 -4.50
N HIS A 182 -8.77 -3.22 -3.42
CA HIS A 182 -7.60 -3.99 -2.97
C HIS A 182 -8.05 -5.34 -2.42
N THR A 183 -7.68 -6.44 -3.09
CA THR A 183 -8.16 -7.79 -2.77
C THR A 183 -7.09 -8.70 -2.18
N ASP A 184 -5.83 -8.48 -2.51
CA ASP A 184 -4.68 -9.26 -2.05
C ASP A 184 -3.46 -8.34 -1.91
N MET A 185 -2.46 -8.74 -1.14
CA MET A 185 -1.19 -8.02 -1.14
C MET A 185 -0.47 -8.22 -2.46
N ILE A 186 0.16 -7.16 -2.97
CA ILE A 186 0.98 -7.23 -4.18
C ILE A 186 2.12 -8.24 -4.01
N ARG A 187 2.32 -9.02 -5.07
CA ARG A 187 3.40 -10.00 -5.22
C ARG A 187 4.29 -9.60 -6.38
N PHE A 188 5.53 -10.06 -6.36
CA PHE A 188 6.45 -9.87 -7.48
C PHE A 188 6.94 -11.22 -7.97
N TRP A 189 7.07 -11.34 -9.29
CA TRP A 189 7.51 -12.55 -9.96
C TRP A 189 8.70 -12.21 -10.85
N TRP A 190 9.74 -13.03 -10.82
CA TRP A 190 10.82 -12.90 -11.80
C TRP A 190 10.28 -13.19 -13.20
N ARG A 191 10.54 -12.29 -14.15
CA ARG A 191 10.26 -12.62 -15.55
C ARG A 191 11.26 -13.67 -16.04
N PRO A 192 10.80 -14.76 -16.68
CA PRO A 192 11.71 -15.84 -17.08
C PRO A 192 12.66 -15.38 -18.19
N GLN A 193 12.19 -14.54 -19.11
CA GLN A 193 12.94 -14.07 -20.26
C GLN A 193 13.89 -12.90 -19.91
N PRO A 194 15.14 -12.87 -20.41
CA PRO A 194 16.05 -11.73 -20.27
C PRO A 194 15.44 -10.42 -20.76
N VAL A 195 15.77 -9.30 -20.12
CA VAL A 195 15.21 -7.99 -20.49
C VAL A 195 15.52 -7.65 -21.95
N LEU A 196 16.76 -7.86 -22.40
CA LEU A 196 17.12 -7.65 -23.81
C LEU A 196 16.30 -8.52 -24.77
N ASP A 197 16.02 -9.77 -24.41
CA ASP A 197 15.18 -10.65 -25.21
C ASP A 197 13.71 -10.20 -25.20
N GLN A 198 13.22 -9.67 -24.07
CA GLN A 198 11.89 -9.06 -23.97
C GLN A 198 11.79 -7.84 -24.89
N ILE A 199 12.81 -6.98 -24.88
CA ILE A 199 12.89 -5.81 -25.76
C ILE A 199 12.91 -6.26 -27.23
N ALA A 200 13.74 -7.24 -27.58
CA ALA A 200 13.79 -7.78 -28.94
C ALA A 200 12.44 -8.35 -29.41
N SER A 201 11.58 -8.80 -28.50
CA SER A 201 10.25 -9.34 -28.82
C SER A 201 9.18 -8.28 -29.09
N LEU A 202 9.45 -6.99 -28.88
CA LEU A 202 8.50 -5.91 -29.17
C LEU A 202 8.20 -5.85 -30.67
N ALA A 203 6.93 -5.64 -31.03
CA ALA A 203 6.49 -5.63 -32.42
C ALA A 203 7.05 -4.42 -33.21
N LEU A 204 7.03 -3.23 -32.60
CA LEU A 204 7.43 -1.98 -33.24
C LEU A 204 8.94 -1.73 -33.08
N GLU A 205 9.61 -1.42 -34.18
CA GLU A 205 11.04 -1.09 -34.19
C GLU A 205 11.36 0.15 -33.35
N ALA A 206 10.54 1.20 -33.47
CA ALA A 206 10.69 2.40 -32.67
C ALA A 206 10.62 2.13 -31.14
N ASP A 207 9.81 1.16 -30.71
CA ASP A 207 9.73 0.77 -29.31
C ASP A 207 10.95 -0.05 -28.88
N ARG A 208 11.49 -0.89 -29.77
CA ARG A 208 12.75 -1.63 -29.53
C ARG A 208 13.91 -0.69 -29.33
N ASP A 209 14.05 0.32 -30.18
CA ASP A 209 15.15 1.28 -30.11
C ASP A 209 15.07 2.12 -28.84
N LYS A 210 13.89 2.65 -28.52
CA LYS A 210 13.65 3.42 -27.29
C LYS A 210 13.88 2.58 -26.04
N ALA A 211 13.34 1.36 -25.98
CA ALA A 211 13.51 0.47 -24.84
C ALA A 211 14.97 0.04 -24.69
N SER A 212 15.71 -0.17 -25.78
CA SER A 212 17.15 -0.48 -25.74
C SER A 212 17.94 0.68 -25.17
N ALA A 213 17.70 1.91 -25.63
CA ALA A 213 18.33 3.11 -25.09
C ALA A 213 18.04 3.31 -23.58
N ALA A 214 16.78 3.14 -23.19
CA ALA A 214 16.35 3.16 -21.79
C ALA A 214 17.05 2.09 -20.95
N TYR A 215 17.16 0.87 -21.47
CA TYR A 215 17.83 -0.24 -20.80
C TYR A 215 19.32 0.05 -20.59
N HIS A 216 20.03 0.53 -21.61
CA HIS A 216 21.44 0.90 -21.50
C HIS A 216 21.64 1.99 -20.45
N TYR A 217 20.85 3.05 -20.49
CA TYR A 217 20.87 4.11 -19.48
C TYR A 217 20.69 3.56 -18.05
N LEU A 218 19.69 2.71 -17.83
CA LEU A 218 19.40 2.14 -16.51
C LEU A 218 20.50 1.18 -16.01
N MET A 219 21.16 0.46 -16.91
CA MET A 219 22.25 -0.46 -16.59
C MET A 219 23.56 0.26 -16.30
N GLU A 220 23.79 1.41 -16.94
CA GLU A 220 24.98 2.25 -16.74
C GLU A 220 24.84 3.20 -15.53
N SER A 221 23.61 3.52 -15.14
CA SER A 221 23.33 4.41 -14.01
C SER A 221 23.75 3.80 -12.67
N THR A 222 24.63 4.50 -11.96
CA THR A 222 25.01 4.17 -10.58
C THR A 222 24.00 4.65 -9.54
N GLU A 223 23.09 5.54 -9.94
CA GLU A 223 22.05 6.10 -9.06
C GLU A 223 20.79 5.22 -9.03
N SER A 224 20.68 4.23 -9.93
CA SER A 224 19.53 3.35 -10.07
C SER A 224 19.82 1.94 -9.55
N ALA A 225 18.91 1.38 -8.75
CA ALA A 225 18.99 -0.02 -8.34
C ALA A 225 18.60 -1.00 -9.46
N TYR A 226 18.22 -0.51 -10.65
CA TYR A 226 17.75 -1.34 -11.76
C TYR A 226 18.73 -2.48 -12.12
N GLY A 227 20.01 -2.16 -12.32
CA GLY A 227 21.04 -3.14 -12.65
C GLY A 227 21.21 -4.23 -11.57
N HIS A 228 21.00 -3.88 -10.30
CA HIS A 228 21.01 -4.83 -9.19
C HIS A 228 19.89 -5.88 -9.32
N PHE A 229 18.66 -5.46 -9.63
CA PHE A 229 17.54 -6.39 -9.82
C PHE A 229 17.70 -7.26 -11.08
N VAL A 230 18.27 -6.72 -12.15
CA VAL A 230 18.61 -7.52 -13.35
C VAL A 230 19.64 -8.60 -13.01
N ALA A 231 20.68 -8.27 -12.25
CA ALA A 231 21.69 -9.24 -11.80
C ALA A 231 21.10 -10.29 -10.85
N MET A 232 20.26 -9.87 -9.89
CA MET A 232 19.54 -10.77 -8.98
C MET A 232 18.66 -11.76 -9.75
N ARG A 233 17.92 -11.29 -10.75
CA ARG A 233 17.11 -12.14 -11.63
C ARG A 233 17.96 -13.20 -12.31
N ALA A 234 19.06 -12.79 -12.95
CA ALA A 234 19.94 -13.71 -13.67
C ALA A 234 20.51 -14.79 -12.74
N LYS A 235 20.98 -14.38 -11.56
CA LYS A 235 21.49 -15.28 -10.52
C LYS A 235 20.43 -16.24 -10.00
N PHE A 236 19.21 -15.76 -9.78
CA PHE A 236 18.08 -16.58 -9.35
C PHE A 236 17.74 -17.65 -10.40
N LEU A 237 17.53 -17.22 -11.65
CA LEU A 237 17.15 -18.12 -12.73
C LEU A 237 18.23 -19.15 -13.04
N HIS A 238 19.51 -18.78 -12.91
CA HIS A 238 20.63 -19.72 -13.05
C HIS A 238 20.57 -20.83 -11.99
N ARG A 239 20.36 -20.47 -10.71
CA ARG A 239 20.28 -21.42 -9.59
C ARG A 239 19.06 -22.34 -9.67
N THR A 240 17.93 -21.79 -10.11
CA THR A 240 16.65 -22.52 -10.14
C THR A 240 16.47 -23.27 -11.47
N ARG A 241 17.38 -23.14 -12.44
CA ARG A 241 17.28 -23.77 -13.76
C ARG A 241 17.03 -25.28 -13.71
N ALA A 242 17.75 -26.00 -12.85
CA ALA A 242 17.61 -27.46 -12.72
C ALA A 242 16.28 -27.89 -12.07
N ARG A 243 15.62 -26.99 -11.33
CA ARG A 243 14.33 -27.24 -10.66
C ARG A 243 13.12 -26.84 -11.48
N ARG A 244 13.31 -26.14 -12.62
CA ARG A 244 12.24 -25.72 -13.52
C ARG A 244 12.02 -26.81 -14.58
N THR A 245 11.11 -27.74 -14.30
CA THR A 245 10.67 -28.82 -15.20
C THR A 245 9.22 -28.61 -15.63
N GLY A 246 8.92 -27.55 -16.38
CA GLY A 246 7.64 -27.37 -17.09
C GLY A 246 6.93 -26.03 -16.87
N ALA A 247 5.71 -25.93 -17.41
CA ALA A 247 4.87 -24.72 -17.35
C ALA A 247 4.19 -24.49 -15.98
N ALA A 248 4.16 -25.50 -15.10
CA ALA A 248 3.60 -25.39 -13.75
C ALA A 248 4.54 -24.71 -12.73
N ASP A 249 5.75 -24.32 -13.15
CA ASP A 249 6.82 -23.78 -12.29
C ASP A 249 6.77 -22.26 -12.08
N ASP A 250 5.71 -21.60 -12.54
CA ASP A 250 5.61 -20.15 -12.38
C ASP A 250 5.69 -19.75 -10.91
N ARG A 251 5.12 -20.54 -9.98
CA ARG A 251 5.19 -20.27 -8.53
C ARG A 251 6.62 -20.23 -7.99
N LEU A 252 7.57 -20.93 -8.62
CA LEU A 252 8.99 -20.85 -8.24
C LEU A 252 9.60 -19.50 -8.61
N LEU A 253 9.01 -18.75 -9.54
CA LEU A 253 9.45 -17.41 -9.91
C LEU A 253 8.92 -16.34 -8.96
N GLN A 254 7.94 -16.68 -8.13
CA GLN A 254 7.39 -15.76 -7.14
C GLN A 254 8.44 -15.42 -6.07
N LEU A 255 8.62 -14.13 -5.83
CA LEU A 255 9.48 -13.63 -4.77
C LEU A 255 8.81 -13.72 -3.39
N PRO A 256 9.60 -13.92 -2.32
CA PRO A 256 9.08 -13.83 -0.96
C PRO A 256 8.53 -12.43 -0.67
N ARG A 257 7.49 -12.33 0.18
CA ARG A 257 6.82 -11.05 0.52
C ARG A 257 7.78 -9.97 1.03
N ARG A 258 8.86 -10.34 1.71
CA ARG A 258 9.89 -9.40 2.20
C ARG A 258 10.53 -8.56 1.09
N VAL A 259 10.46 -9.00 -0.18
CA VAL A 259 10.99 -8.22 -1.30
C VAL A 259 10.32 -6.85 -1.43
N LEU A 260 9.09 -6.68 -0.91
CA LEU A 260 8.41 -5.39 -0.82
C LEU A 260 9.27 -4.33 -0.13
N GLU A 261 10.16 -4.73 0.78
CA GLU A 261 11.01 -3.84 1.55
C GLU A 261 12.40 -3.64 0.92
N GLU A 262 12.69 -4.32 -0.20
CA GLU A 262 13.98 -4.23 -0.87
C GLU A 262 14.16 -2.84 -1.48
N GLU A 263 15.28 -2.20 -1.15
CA GLU A 263 15.56 -0.83 -1.53
C GLU A 263 15.72 -0.69 -3.05
N GLY A 264 14.96 0.22 -3.65
CA GLY A 264 15.03 0.49 -5.08
C GLY A 264 14.20 -0.45 -5.95
N LEU A 265 13.32 -1.28 -5.38
CA LEU A 265 12.43 -2.18 -6.14
C LEU A 265 11.66 -1.45 -7.25
N GLU A 266 11.25 -0.21 -6.97
CA GLU A 266 10.50 0.64 -7.89
C GLU A 266 11.30 1.00 -9.14
N CYS A 267 12.63 1.11 -9.05
CA CYS A 267 13.49 1.29 -10.23
C CYS A 267 13.32 0.13 -11.21
N ALA A 268 13.13 -1.10 -10.72
CA ALA A 268 12.96 -2.27 -11.55
C ALA A 268 11.56 -2.41 -12.17
N VAL A 269 10.52 -1.93 -11.47
CA VAL A 269 9.12 -2.12 -11.90
C VAL A 269 8.57 -0.88 -12.64
N TRP A 270 8.89 0.31 -12.17
CA TRP A 270 8.44 1.58 -12.74
C TRP A 270 9.63 2.51 -13.04
N PRO A 271 10.60 2.11 -13.88
CA PRO A 271 11.82 2.89 -14.12
C PRO A 271 11.56 4.32 -14.63
N HIS A 272 10.50 4.50 -15.42
CA HIS A 272 10.06 5.79 -15.93
C HIS A 272 9.56 6.77 -14.85
N LEU A 273 9.10 6.26 -13.70
CA LEU A 273 8.70 7.08 -12.55
C LEU A 273 9.80 7.12 -11.48
N TYR A 274 10.63 6.07 -11.38
CA TYR A 274 11.67 5.95 -10.38
C TYR A 274 13.03 5.70 -11.05
N PRO A 275 13.60 6.69 -11.77
CA PRO A 275 14.88 6.52 -12.45
C PRO A 275 16.05 6.35 -11.47
N ARG A 276 15.89 6.78 -10.21
CA ARG A 276 16.93 6.84 -9.18
C ARG A 276 16.43 6.24 -7.87
N THR A 277 17.28 5.48 -7.20
CA THR A 277 16.94 4.76 -5.95
C THR A 277 16.51 5.72 -4.84
N VAL A 278 17.12 6.91 -4.76
CA VAL A 278 16.77 7.93 -3.76
C VAL A 278 15.34 8.45 -3.91
N MET A 279 14.71 8.25 -5.06
CA MET A 279 13.31 8.60 -5.31
C MET A 279 12.36 7.49 -4.86
N CYS A 280 12.82 6.31 -4.51
CA CYS A 280 11.96 5.17 -4.18
C CYS A 280 11.33 5.29 -2.79
N GLU A 281 10.09 4.81 -2.63
CA GLU A 281 9.43 4.75 -1.32
C GLU A 281 10.10 3.72 -0.40
N THR A 282 10.66 2.66 -0.98
CA THR A 282 11.52 1.70 -0.26
C THR A 282 12.78 2.36 0.31
N HIS A 283 13.39 3.29 -0.42
CA HIS A 283 14.51 4.10 0.07
C HIS A 283 14.07 5.06 1.18
N VAL A 284 13.00 5.84 0.95
CA VAL A 284 12.42 6.77 1.95
C VAL A 284 12.10 6.02 3.25
N ARG A 285 11.50 4.83 3.14
CA ARG A 285 11.24 3.95 4.28
C ARG A 285 12.53 3.55 4.98
N LYS A 286 13.53 3.06 4.26
CA LYS A 286 14.79 2.57 4.86
C LYS A 286 15.61 3.70 5.50
N ALA A 287 15.49 4.92 4.97
CA ALA A 287 16.12 6.13 5.49
C ALA A 287 15.44 6.72 6.75
N ASP A 288 14.27 6.23 7.18
CA ASP A 288 13.63 6.68 8.44
C ASP A 288 14.53 6.33 9.64
N GLU A 289 14.91 7.35 10.41
CA GLU A 289 15.83 7.22 11.55
C GLU A 289 15.34 6.20 12.59
N ARG A 290 14.02 6.06 12.80
CA ARG A 290 13.46 5.06 13.72
C ARG A 290 13.77 3.64 13.27
N ARG A 291 13.92 3.41 11.97
CA ARG A 291 14.28 2.10 11.40
C ARG A 291 15.79 1.89 11.47
N GLN A 292 16.57 2.91 11.19
CA GLN A 292 18.03 2.85 11.33
C GLN A 292 18.44 2.56 12.79
N GLY A 293 17.81 3.23 13.76
CA GLY A 293 18.03 3.03 15.20
C GLY A 293 17.72 1.60 15.66
N ARG A 294 16.66 0.97 15.14
CA ARG A 294 16.35 -0.44 15.43
C ARG A 294 17.35 -1.41 14.81
N ALA A 295 17.79 -1.14 13.58
CA ALA A 295 18.80 -1.97 12.92
C ALA A 295 20.15 -1.90 13.66
N THR A 296 20.55 -0.71 14.12
CA THR A 296 21.78 -0.53 14.92
C THR A 296 21.67 -1.15 16.31
N ALA A 297 20.53 -1.06 16.98
CA ALA A 297 20.29 -1.75 18.26
C ALA A 297 20.38 -3.27 18.14
N GLN A 298 19.90 -3.86 17.04
CA GLN A 298 20.02 -5.30 16.76
C GLN A 298 21.46 -5.73 16.39
N HIS A 299 22.28 -4.81 15.89
CA HIS A 299 23.66 -5.07 15.46
C HIS A 299 24.73 -4.63 16.46
N THR A 300 24.36 -4.07 17.61
CA THR A 300 25.34 -3.75 18.65
C THR A 300 25.79 -5.06 19.31
N PRO A 301 27.02 -5.53 19.08
CA PRO A 301 27.55 -6.65 19.85
C PRO A 301 27.79 -6.10 21.26
N LEU A 302 27.27 -6.78 22.28
CA LEU A 302 27.66 -6.56 23.67
C LEU A 302 29.20 -6.69 23.76
N LEU A 303 29.88 -5.55 23.77
CA LEU A 303 31.32 -5.45 23.90
C LEU A 303 31.68 -5.77 25.36
N GLY A 304 32.17 -6.99 25.59
CA GLY A 304 32.99 -7.32 26.75
C GLY A 304 32.59 -8.58 27.50
N LEU A 305 32.95 -9.76 26.98
CA LEU A 305 33.81 -10.77 27.61
C LEU A 305 33.87 -12.00 26.66
N ALA A 306 35.09 -12.47 26.40
CA ALA A 306 35.43 -13.43 25.34
C ALA A 306 35.32 -14.92 25.80
N PRO A 307 35.80 -15.93 25.04
CA PRO A 307 34.96 -16.83 24.24
C PRO A 307 35.15 -18.31 24.61
N GLU A 308 34.09 -19.13 24.71
CA GLU A 308 34.25 -20.59 24.62
C GLU A 308 33.06 -21.27 23.90
N ASN A 309 33.41 -22.32 23.16
CA ASN A 309 32.59 -23.15 22.28
C ASN A 309 31.32 -23.73 22.95
N SER A 310 30.25 -23.91 22.18
CA SER A 310 29.54 -25.21 22.05
C SER A 310 28.29 -25.05 21.17
N ASP A 311 28.15 -25.94 20.19
CA ASP A 311 26.87 -26.31 19.61
C ASP A 311 25.87 -26.68 20.72
N SER A 312 24.64 -26.19 20.66
CA SER A 312 23.43 -27.00 20.89
C SER A 312 22.14 -26.18 20.79
N ASP A 313 21.16 -26.93 20.30
CA ASP A 313 19.76 -26.66 20.08
C ASP A 313 18.98 -26.37 21.38
N ALA A 314 17.78 -25.82 21.20
CA ALA A 314 16.67 -25.72 22.14
C ALA A 314 16.69 -24.63 23.25
N SER A 315 15.64 -23.80 23.17
CA SER A 315 14.74 -23.47 24.27
C SER A 315 15.38 -23.01 25.58
N ASP A 316 15.45 -21.69 25.81
CA ASP A 316 15.12 -21.24 27.15
C ASP A 316 14.39 -19.90 27.23
N CYS A 317 13.54 -19.86 28.25
CA CYS A 317 12.36 -19.05 28.40
C CYS A 317 12.75 -17.86 29.28
N MET A 318 12.87 -16.65 28.70
CA MET A 318 13.06 -15.46 29.53
C MET A 318 11.74 -15.12 30.24
N HIS A 319 11.83 -15.16 31.57
CA HIS A 319 10.78 -15.00 32.56
C HIS A 319 10.21 -13.56 32.56
N PRO A 320 8.87 -13.36 32.55
CA PRO A 320 8.24 -12.05 32.39
C PRO A 320 7.91 -11.37 33.74
N ALA A 321 8.92 -11.06 34.57
CA ALA A 321 8.66 -10.52 35.91
C ALA A 321 9.36 -9.20 36.30
N ASP A 322 10.36 -8.71 35.57
CA ASP A 322 11.17 -7.55 36.03
C ASP A 322 11.14 -6.31 35.12
N LEU A 323 10.09 -6.13 34.30
CA LEU A 323 9.86 -4.90 33.52
C LEU A 323 8.45 -4.31 33.74
N LEU A 324 7.99 -4.33 34.99
CA LEU A 324 6.88 -3.46 35.42
C LEU A 324 7.46 -2.12 35.88
N GLU A 325 7.91 -1.31 34.92
CA GLU A 325 7.76 0.13 35.05
C GLU A 325 6.64 0.54 34.09
N ASP A 326 5.51 0.94 34.68
CA ASP A 326 4.38 1.57 34.03
C ASP A 326 4.87 2.80 33.27
N GLY A 327 5.18 2.61 31.99
CA GLY A 327 5.35 3.66 31.01
C GLY A 327 4.33 3.43 29.92
N ASP A 328 3.12 3.96 30.11
CA ASP A 328 2.30 4.36 28.96
C ASP A 328 3.19 5.26 28.10
N ASP A 329 3.71 4.74 26.98
CA ASP A 329 4.51 5.52 26.06
C ASP A 329 3.59 6.62 25.50
N PRO A 330 3.80 7.91 25.87
CA PRO A 330 2.90 8.99 25.47
C PRO A 330 2.88 9.19 23.94
N LEU A 331 3.77 8.53 23.21
CA LEU A 331 3.99 8.69 21.79
C LEU A 331 2.90 8.07 20.91
N ASP A 332 2.17 7.05 21.40
CA ASP A 332 1.14 6.37 20.61
C ASP A 332 -0.22 7.10 20.66
N GLU A 333 -0.58 7.75 21.78
CA GLU A 333 -1.76 8.65 21.84
C GLU A 333 -1.50 9.98 21.10
N LEU A 334 -0.25 10.45 21.06
CA LEU A 334 0.14 11.63 20.28
C LEU A 334 0.06 11.41 18.76
N GLU A 335 -0.02 10.18 18.24
CA GLU A 335 -0.14 9.93 16.81
C GLU A 335 -1.58 10.19 16.29
N ALA A 336 -2.60 10.05 17.16
CA ALA A 336 -3.99 10.32 16.83
C ALA A 336 -4.36 11.82 16.90
N ASP A 337 -3.69 12.58 17.78
CA ASP A 337 -3.97 14.00 18.03
C ASP A 337 -2.88 14.97 17.50
N ALA A 338 -1.79 14.47 16.92
CA ALA A 338 -0.75 15.34 16.36
C ALA A 338 -1.28 16.12 15.14
N PRO A 339 -1.01 17.44 15.06
CA PRO A 339 -1.17 18.20 13.81
C PRO A 339 -0.46 17.44 12.69
N LEU A 340 -1.06 17.41 11.49
CA LEU A 340 -0.50 16.84 10.26
C LEU A 340 0.79 17.59 9.84
N ASP A 341 1.83 17.58 10.66
CA ASP A 341 3.15 18.05 10.33
C ASP A 341 3.78 16.99 9.44
N PHE A 342 3.48 17.12 8.15
CA PHE A 342 3.80 16.13 7.12
C PHE A 342 5.29 15.78 7.07
N ALA A 343 6.21 16.65 7.48
CA ALA A 343 7.64 16.33 7.53
C ALA A 343 8.27 16.88 8.81
N ARG A 344 8.84 15.99 9.64
CA ARG A 344 9.75 16.37 10.73
C ARG A 344 11.17 15.95 10.32
N ALA A 345 12.18 16.71 10.70
CA ALA A 345 13.56 16.32 10.47
C ALA A 345 13.81 14.92 11.03
N GLY A 346 14.37 14.02 10.21
CA GLY A 346 14.64 12.62 10.58
C GLY A 346 13.46 11.64 10.48
N ARG A 347 12.22 12.14 10.29
CA ARG A 347 11.02 11.30 10.18
C ARG A 347 10.44 11.37 8.77
N ASN A 348 10.57 10.27 8.04
CA ASN A 348 10.12 10.14 6.67
C ASN A 348 8.95 9.17 6.57
N SER A 349 7.78 9.63 6.12
CA SER A 349 6.64 8.77 5.78
C SER A 349 6.64 8.46 4.29
N ALA A 350 6.79 7.18 3.94
CA ALA A 350 6.62 6.70 2.57
C ALA A 350 5.23 7.04 2.00
N LYS A 351 4.15 7.00 2.82
CA LYS A 351 2.80 7.41 2.39
C LYS A 351 2.79 8.88 1.94
N SER A 352 3.36 9.77 2.77
CA SER A 352 3.35 11.21 2.50
C SER A 352 4.30 11.59 1.36
N ALA A 353 5.45 10.90 1.24
CA ALA A 353 6.37 11.07 0.11
C ALA A 353 5.71 10.69 -1.21
N TYR A 354 5.00 9.57 -1.25
CA TYR A 354 4.25 9.17 -2.44
C TYR A 354 3.12 10.14 -2.78
N LEU A 355 2.34 10.61 -1.79
CA LEU A 355 1.31 11.63 -2.02
C LEU A 355 1.89 12.93 -2.59
N ALA A 356 3.08 13.34 -2.16
CA ALA A 356 3.78 14.49 -2.74
C ALA A 356 4.20 14.30 -4.20
N LYS A 357 4.41 13.05 -4.64
CA LYS A 357 4.67 12.71 -6.05
C LYS A 357 3.39 12.63 -6.87
N VAL A 358 2.31 12.06 -6.29
CA VAL A 358 0.97 12.03 -6.90
C VAL A 358 0.44 13.43 -7.17
N LEU A 359 0.63 14.36 -6.23
CA LEU A 359 0.26 15.77 -6.37
C LEU A 359 1.34 16.62 -7.08
N GLY A 360 2.43 15.97 -7.51
CA GLY A 360 3.54 16.61 -8.19
C GLY A 360 3.27 16.89 -9.67
N PRO A 361 4.21 17.55 -10.36
CA PRO A 361 4.08 17.88 -11.78
C PRO A 361 4.25 16.67 -12.71
N THR A 362 4.79 15.56 -12.21
CA THR A 362 5.04 14.35 -13.00
C THR A 362 3.80 13.47 -13.06
N LEU A 363 3.24 13.32 -14.26
CA LEU A 363 2.12 12.42 -14.51
C LEU A 363 2.56 10.95 -14.36
N GLY A 364 1.64 10.10 -13.89
CA GLY A 364 1.82 8.65 -13.81
C GLY A 364 1.78 8.08 -12.39
N TYR A 365 2.30 8.80 -11.38
CA TYR A 365 2.32 8.30 -10.00
C TYR A 365 0.93 7.94 -9.47
N GLY A 366 -0.09 8.75 -9.77
CA GLY A 366 -1.48 8.49 -9.37
C GLY A 366 -2.32 7.71 -10.39
N ALA A 367 -1.76 7.40 -11.57
CA ALA A 367 -2.48 6.72 -12.64
C ALA A 367 -2.20 5.20 -12.67
N ASP A 368 -1.03 4.77 -12.17
CA ASP A 368 -0.66 3.36 -12.11
C ASP A 368 -1.23 2.71 -10.84
N PHE A 369 -2.23 1.85 -11.02
CA PHE A 369 -2.87 1.13 -9.92
C PHE A 369 -1.93 0.14 -9.22
N GLU A 370 -1.00 -0.49 -9.96
CA GLU A 370 -0.03 -1.42 -9.39
C GLU A 370 0.91 -0.69 -8.43
N LEU A 371 1.34 0.51 -8.83
CA LEU A 371 2.15 1.38 -7.99
C LEU A 371 1.39 1.84 -6.74
N PHE A 372 0.14 2.28 -6.90
CA PHE A 372 -0.69 2.68 -5.78
C PHE A 372 -0.84 1.55 -4.74
N GLN A 373 -1.16 0.34 -5.22
CA GLN A 373 -1.29 -0.84 -4.37
C GLN A 373 0.03 -1.23 -3.71
N PHE A 374 1.14 -1.14 -4.44
CA PHE A 374 2.47 -1.35 -3.88
C PHE A 374 2.77 -0.42 -2.71
N VAL A 375 2.56 0.89 -2.88
CA VAL A 375 2.83 1.86 -1.81
C VAL A 375 1.90 1.63 -0.61
N TYR A 376 0.64 1.32 -0.86
CA TYR A 376 -0.31 0.95 0.19
C TYR A 376 0.16 -0.28 0.97
N ASP A 377 0.54 -1.36 0.29
CA ASP A 377 1.02 -2.59 0.92
C ASP A 377 2.35 -2.39 1.66
N LEU A 378 3.24 -1.56 1.11
CA LEU A 378 4.48 -1.16 1.78
C LEU A 378 4.17 -0.44 3.11
N TRP A 379 3.25 0.53 3.10
CA TRP A 379 2.83 1.24 4.30
C TRP A 379 2.12 0.32 5.30
N LEU A 380 1.21 -0.54 4.84
CA LEU A 380 0.52 -1.51 5.68
C LEU A 380 1.53 -2.45 6.37
N TRP A 381 2.49 -2.98 5.60
CA TRP A 381 3.55 -3.84 6.11
C TRP A 381 4.47 -3.10 7.11
N SER A 382 4.73 -1.81 6.87
CA SER A 382 5.43 -0.94 7.84
C SER A 382 4.70 -0.87 9.17
N THR A 383 3.41 -0.60 9.12
CA THR A 383 2.56 -0.34 10.29
C THR A 383 2.36 -1.60 11.12
N LEU A 384 2.07 -2.73 10.46
CA LEU A 384 1.97 -4.04 11.10
C LEU A 384 3.28 -4.42 11.82
N GLY A 385 4.41 -4.20 11.16
CA GLY A 385 5.73 -4.46 11.74
C GLY A 385 6.04 -3.55 12.94
N ALA A 386 5.64 -2.27 12.89
CA ALA A 386 5.83 -1.35 14.01
C ALA A 386 4.98 -1.77 15.23
N LYS A 387 3.67 -1.98 15.04
CA LYS A 387 2.75 -2.32 16.14
C LYS A 387 3.04 -3.67 16.78
N LYS A 388 3.47 -4.68 15.99
CA LYS A 388 3.93 -5.97 16.53
C LYS A 388 5.07 -5.81 17.54
N ASN A 389 5.95 -4.82 17.34
CA ASN A 389 7.12 -4.61 18.18
C ASN A 389 6.89 -3.57 19.28
N ALA A 390 5.87 -2.71 19.16
CA ALA A 390 5.56 -1.68 20.14
C ALA A 390 4.64 -2.18 21.27
N VAL A 391 3.73 -3.11 20.96
CA VAL A 391 2.70 -3.54 21.92
C VAL A 391 2.87 -5.01 22.26
N ALA A 392 2.93 -5.34 23.55
CA ALA A 392 2.91 -6.73 24.06
C ALA A 392 1.53 -7.40 23.97
N ALA A 393 0.62 -6.86 23.15
CA ALA A 393 -0.73 -7.36 22.95
C ALA A 393 -0.82 -8.14 21.64
N PRO A 394 -1.79 -9.08 21.52
CA PRO A 394 -2.13 -9.70 20.24
C PRO A 394 -2.33 -8.64 19.15
N LEU A 395 -1.74 -8.85 17.97
CA LEU A 395 -1.74 -7.89 16.86
C LEU A 395 -3.14 -7.36 16.50
N ARG A 396 -4.19 -8.18 16.65
CA ARG A 396 -5.59 -7.76 16.43
C ARG A 396 -6.01 -6.62 17.36
N LEU A 397 -5.57 -6.63 18.62
CA LEU A 397 -5.86 -5.57 19.59
C LEU A 397 -4.99 -4.34 19.32
N ALA A 398 -3.71 -4.54 18.99
CA ALA A 398 -2.80 -3.46 18.61
C ALA A 398 -3.24 -2.72 17.32
N MET A 399 -4.12 -3.34 16.54
CA MET A 399 -4.69 -2.78 15.30
C MET A 399 -6.15 -2.35 15.42
N ALA A 400 -6.76 -2.45 16.61
CA ALA A 400 -8.12 -2.01 16.83
C ALA A 400 -8.22 -0.47 16.68
N GLY A 401 -9.19 0.01 15.89
CA GLY A 401 -9.41 1.44 15.66
C GLY A 401 -8.59 2.06 14.51
N TYR A 402 -7.61 1.35 13.94
CA TYR A 402 -6.89 1.84 12.77
C TYR A 402 -7.71 1.65 11.50
N SER A 403 -7.86 2.73 10.73
CA SER A 403 -8.43 2.65 9.38
C SER A 403 -7.41 1.98 8.45
N PHE A 404 -7.77 0.81 7.92
CA PHE A 404 -7.11 0.21 6.75
C PHE A 404 -7.51 0.91 5.45
N SER A 405 -8.06 2.13 5.53
CA SER A 405 -8.35 2.95 4.37
C SER A 405 -7.16 3.87 4.12
N PRO A 406 -6.77 4.11 2.85
CA PRO A 406 -5.75 5.11 2.50
C PRO A 406 -6.15 6.57 2.81
N GLU A 407 -7.35 6.81 3.35
CA GLU A 407 -7.83 8.14 3.80
C GLU A 407 -6.88 8.85 4.77
#